data_AF-A0AAU2MKY5-F1
#
_entry.id   AF-A0AAU2MKY5-F1
#
_cell.length_a   1.000
_cell.length_b   1.000
_cell.length_c   1.000
_cell.angle_alpha   90.00
_cell.angle_beta   90.00
_cell.angle_gamma   90.00
#
_symmetry.space_group_name_H-M   'P 1'
#
loop_
_entity.id
_entity.type
_entity.pdbx_description
1 polymer ?
#
loop_
_entity_poly.entity_id
_entity_poly.type
_entity_poly.pdbx_seq_one_letter_code
_entity_poly.pdbx_strand_id
1 'polypeptide(L)'
;METLAGSDDVTRYPIAPGYRVNVRTGPGTKYGIVRTLPYGMKVPVYCQKPGERVTGPYGTSNLWDNIANGQFVADAYVHTGSDGYIAPRCD
;
A
#
# COMPACT_ATOMS: atom_id res chain seq x y z
N MET A 1 -18.55 4.54 -29.26
CA MET A 1 -17.08 4.56 -29.34
C MET A 1 -16.54 3.91 -28.08
N GLU A 2 -16.05 2.69 -28.28
CA GLU A 2 -14.88 2.09 -27.63
C GLU A 2 -14.92 1.84 -26.11
N THR A 3 -15.25 0.58 -25.78
CA THR A 3 -14.94 -0.13 -24.54
C THR A 3 -13.47 0.06 -24.15
N LEU A 4 -13.21 0.65 -22.98
CA LEU A 4 -11.93 0.53 -22.30
C LEU A 4 -12.04 -0.59 -21.25
N ALA A 5 -11.79 -1.82 -21.69
CA ALA A 5 -11.45 -2.90 -20.79
C ALA A 5 -10.03 -2.66 -20.27
N GLY A 6 -9.94 -1.98 -19.14
CA GLY A 6 -8.76 -1.93 -18.29
C GLY A 6 -9.14 -2.46 -16.91
N SER A 7 -9.58 -3.71 -16.82
CA SER A 7 -9.48 -4.43 -15.55
C SER A 7 -8.02 -4.82 -15.40
N ASP A 8 -7.17 -3.86 -15.03
CA ASP A 8 -5.99 -4.16 -14.24
C ASP A 8 -6.53 -4.97 -13.06
N ASP A 9 -6.41 -6.29 -13.11
CA ASP A 9 -6.60 -7.16 -11.96
C ASP A 9 -5.45 -6.86 -11.00
N VAL A 10 -5.50 -5.67 -10.39
CA VAL A 10 -4.54 -5.29 -9.38
C VAL A 10 -4.84 -6.19 -8.21
N THR A 11 -3.89 -7.08 -7.94
CA THR A 11 -3.92 -7.97 -6.79
C THR A 11 -4.19 -7.14 -5.55
N ARG A 12 -5.25 -7.53 -4.83
CA ARG A 12 -5.63 -6.89 -3.59
C ARG A 12 -5.13 -7.69 -2.41
N TYR A 13 -4.37 -7.03 -1.55
CA TYR A 13 -3.78 -7.64 -0.38
C TYR A 13 -4.52 -7.19 0.88
N PRO A 14 -4.79 -8.11 1.82
CA PRO A 14 -5.40 -7.72 3.09
C PRO A 14 -4.42 -6.94 3.95
N ILE A 15 -4.92 -5.96 4.70
CA ILE A 15 -4.16 -5.32 5.76
C ILE A 15 -4.06 -6.25 6.98
N ALA A 16 -3.11 -5.97 7.87
CA ALA A 16 -2.92 -6.70 9.11
C ALA A 16 -4.23 -6.82 9.94
N PRO A 17 -4.65 -8.03 10.34
CA PRO A 17 -5.83 -8.25 11.18
C PRO A 17 -5.74 -7.46 12.48
N GLY A 18 -6.82 -6.79 12.87
CA GLY A 18 -6.85 -5.99 14.11
C GLY A 18 -6.16 -4.61 14.02
N TYR A 19 -5.71 -4.20 12.82
CA TYR A 19 -5.13 -2.87 12.60
C TYR A 19 -6.01 -1.98 11.72
N ARG A 20 -5.97 -0.68 12.04
CA ARG A 20 -6.35 0.39 11.13
C ARG A 20 -5.09 0.96 10.52
N VAL A 21 -5.08 1.20 9.22
CA VAL A 21 -3.88 1.63 8.50
C VAL A 21 -4.08 3.02 7.91
N ASN A 22 -3.13 3.91 8.18
CA ASN A 22 -3.18 5.27 7.65
C ASN A 22 -2.69 5.31 6.20
N VAL A 23 -3.51 5.88 5.33
CA VAL A 23 -3.16 6.22 3.96
C VAL A 23 -2.57 7.61 3.95
N ARG A 24 -1.38 7.76 3.37
CA ARG A 24 -0.59 8.98 3.41
C ARG A 24 -0.35 9.54 2.01
N THR A 25 -0.05 10.83 1.91
CA THR A 25 0.29 11.50 0.65
C THR A 25 1.69 11.21 0.13
N GLY A 26 2.46 10.33 0.80
CA GLY A 26 3.81 9.96 0.40
C GLY A 26 4.40 8.84 1.25
N PRO A 27 5.60 8.35 0.88
CA PRO A 27 6.21 7.17 1.47
C PRO A 27 6.95 7.50 2.78
N GLY A 28 6.19 7.91 3.81
CA GLY A 28 6.76 8.24 5.13
C GLY A 28 5.71 8.68 6.15
N THR A 29 6.03 8.57 7.44
CA THR A 29 5.13 8.96 8.54
C THR A 29 4.99 10.46 8.70
N LYS A 30 5.93 11.24 8.13
CA LYS A 30 5.88 12.70 8.05
C LYS A 30 4.90 13.23 7.00
N TYR A 31 4.46 12.40 6.06
CA TYR A 31 3.46 12.80 5.07
C TYR A 31 2.06 12.82 5.68
N GLY A 32 1.23 13.76 5.23
CA GLY A 32 -0.12 13.95 5.71
C GLY A 32 -0.99 12.72 5.49
N ILE A 33 -1.91 12.46 6.43
CA ILE A 33 -2.87 11.36 6.35
C ILE A 33 -4.06 11.81 5.51
N VAL A 34 -4.36 11.10 4.42
CA VAL A 34 -5.53 11.36 3.55
C VAL A 34 -6.77 10.67 4.10
N ARG A 35 -6.61 9.43 4.59
CA ARG A 35 -7.68 8.63 5.20
C ARG A 35 -7.09 7.49 6.01
N THR A 36 -7.94 6.82 6.80
CA THR A 36 -7.56 5.61 7.56
C THR A 36 -8.44 4.45 7.11
N LEU A 37 -7.81 3.34 6.75
CA LEU A 37 -8.48 2.10 6.37
C LEU A 37 -9.04 1.42 7.63
N PRO A 38 -10.32 0.99 7.62
CA PRO A 38 -10.88 0.20 8.70
C PRO A 38 -10.30 -1.22 8.73
N TYR A 39 -10.58 -1.96 9.81
CA TYR A 39 -10.14 -3.34 10.01
C TYR A 39 -10.59 -4.28 8.89
N GLY A 40 -9.76 -5.25 8.55
CA GLY A 40 -10.11 -6.32 7.59
C GLY A 40 -10.20 -5.86 6.13
N MET A 41 -9.81 -4.62 5.83
CA MET A 41 -9.78 -4.11 4.46
C MET A 41 -8.73 -4.79 3.59
N LYS A 42 -8.98 -4.79 2.29
CA LYS A 42 -7.99 -5.13 1.27
C LYS A 42 -7.66 -3.90 0.43
N VAL A 43 -6.39 -3.75 0.08
CA VAL A 43 -5.90 -2.64 -0.76
C VAL A 43 -5.34 -3.17 -2.07
N PRO A 44 -5.62 -2.51 -3.21
CA PRO A 44 -4.85 -2.74 -4.43
C PRO A 44 -3.42 -2.21 -4.24
N VAL A 45 -2.43 -2.87 -4.82
CA VAL A 45 -1.05 -2.34 -4.88
C VAL A 45 -0.68 -2.10 -6.33
N TYR A 46 -0.69 -0.82 -6.75
CA TYR A 46 -0.41 -0.43 -8.12
C TYR A 46 1.09 -0.38 -8.40
N CYS A 47 1.84 0.20 -7.48
CA CYS A 47 3.30 0.30 -7.54
C CYS A 47 3.85 0.45 -6.11
N GLN A 48 5.15 0.26 -5.95
CA GLN A 48 5.84 0.41 -4.67
C GLN A 48 6.94 1.45 -4.73
N LYS A 49 7.11 2.21 -3.65
CA LYS A 49 8.14 3.25 -3.54
C LYS A 49 8.92 3.08 -2.23
N PRO A 50 10.26 3.15 -2.27
CA PRO A 50 11.03 3.17 -1.03
C PRO A 50 10.79 4.48 -0.28
N GLY A 51 10.82 4.41 1.06
CA GLY A 51 10.55 5.54 1.93
C GLY A 51 11.05 5.33 3.35
N GLU A 52 10.35 5.93 4.30
CA GLU A 52 10.67 5.77 5.73
C GLU A 52 10.53 4.30 6.15
N ARG A 53 11.48 3.79 6.95
CA ARG A 53 11.38 2.47 7.58
C ARG A 53 10.28 2.50 8.64
N VAL A 54 9.32 1.59 8.50
CA VAL A 54 8.23 1.43 9.46
C VAL A 54 8.21 -0.02 9.94
N THR A 55 8.13 -0.18 11.27
CA THR A 55 7.92 -1.48 11.91
C THR A 55 6.42 -1.68 12.11
N GLY A 56 5.91 -2.79 11.60
CA GLY A 56 4.51 -3.18 11.68
C GLY A 56 4.35 -4.67 11.97
N PRO A 57 3.11 -5.19 11.86
CA PRO A 57 2.78 -6.57 12.18
C PRO A 57 3.50 -7.61 11.33
N TYR A 58 3.91 -7.24 10.11
CA TYR A 58 4.64 -8.12 9.19
C TYR A 58 6.16 -7.88 9.18
N GLY A 59 6.69 -7.18 10.18
CA GLY A 59 8.13 -6.90 10.30
C GLY A 59 8.46 -5.44 10.02
N THR A 60 9.71 -5.17 9.63
CA THR A 60 10.15 -3.80 9.34
C THR A 60 10.51 -3.64 7.87
N SER A 61 9.71 -2.84 7.16
CA SER A 61 9.86 -2.58 5.73
C SER A 61 10.15 -1.09 5.50
N ASN A 62 10.92 -0.78 4.46
CA ASN A 62 11.05 0.58 3.93
C ASN A 62 10.21 0.77 2.66
N LEU A 63 9.40 -0.22 2.29
CA LEU A 63 8.53 -0.17 1.14
C LEU A 63 7.18 0.47 1.52
N TRP A 64 6.66 1.22 0.57
CA TRP A 64 5.36 1.87 0.65
C TRP A 64 4.56 1.51 -0.59
N ASP A 65 3.37 0.97 -0.36
CA ASP A 65 2.45 0.54 -1.41
C ASP A 65 1.61 1.71 -1.86
N ASN A 66 1.65 2.02 -3.16
CA ASN A 66 0.71 2.95 -3.76
C ASN A 66 -0.63 2.25 -4.00
N ILE A 67 -1.67 2.74 -3.33
CA ILE A 67 -3.02 2.15 -3.35
C ILE A 67 -4.03 3.01 -4.12
N ALA A 68 -3.59 4.17 -4.61
CA ALA A 68 -4.32 5.14 -5.43
C ALA A 68 -3.39 6.31 -5.80
N ASN A 69 -3.82 7.21 -6.68
CA ASN A 69 -3.05 8.37 -7.13
C ASN A 69 -2.43 9.17 -5.94
N GLY A 70 -1.12 9.03 -5.73
CA GLY A 70 -0.38 9.66 -4.64
C GLY A 70 -0.73 9.19 -3.22
N GLN A 71 -1.45 8.08 -3.07
CA GLN A 71 -1.88 7.52 -1.78
C GLN A 71 -1.06 6.28 -1.44
N PHE A 72 -0.37 6.32 -0.30
CA PHE A 72 0.57 5.30 0.11
C PHE A 72 0.20 4.70 1.47
N VAL A 73 0.42 3.40 1.63
CA VAL A 73 0.39 2.69 2.92
C VAL A 73 1.73 2.00 3.14
N ALA A 74 2.13 1.82 4.40
CA ALA A 74 3.36 1.10 4.70
C ALA A 74 3.15 -0.41 4.45
N ASP A 75 4.04 -1.00 3.66
CA ASP A 75 4.02 -2.43 3.30
C ASP A 75 4.10 -3.33 4.54
N ALA A 76 4.75 -2.87 5.62
CA ALA A 76 4.78 -3.55 6.93
C ALA A 76 3.39 -3.84 7.56
N TYR A 77 2.32 -3.24 7.03
CA TYR A 77 0.92 -3.46 7.44
C TYR A 77 0.07 -4.16 6.39
N VAL A 78 0.61 -4.51 5.23
CA VAL A 78 -0.10 -5.17 4.13
C VAL A 78 0.46 -6.57 3.97
N HIS A 79 -0.41 -7.57 3.90
CA HIS A 79 0.02 -8.96 3.76
C HIS A 79 0.30 -9.26 2.28
N THR A 80 1.45 -8.80 1.79
CA THR A 80 1.92 -9.00 0.42
C THR A 80 2.58 -10.36 0.21
N GLY A 81 3.08 -10.98 1.29
CA GLY A 81 3.77 -12.27 1.26
C GLY A 81 5.25 -12.19 0.86
N SER A 82 5.80 -10.98 0.76
CA SER A 82 7.21 -10.72 0.39
C SER A 82 7.73 -9.52 1.18
N ASP A 83 8.99 -9.57 1.61
CA ASP A 83 9.71 -8.40 2.18
C ASP A 83 10.30 -7.49 1.09
N GLY A 84 10.13 -7.85 -0.18
CA GLY A 84 10.62 -7.15 -1.36
C GLY A 84 9.48 -6.59 -2.23
N TYR A 85 9.85 -6.13 -3.42
CA TYR A 85 8.87 -5.59 -4.35
C TYR A 85 7.93 -6.71 -4.87
N ILE A 86 6.62 -6.51 -4.74
CA ILE A 86 5.55 -7.33 -5.35
C ILE A 86 4.90 -6.65 -6.55
N ALA A 87 5.13 -5.35 -6.72
CA ALA A 87 4.63 -4.52 -7.81
C ALA A 87 5.79 -3.73 -8.44
N PRO A 88 5.62 -3.19 -9.66
CA PRO A 88 6.59 -2.28 -10.25
C PRO A 88 6.90 -1.07 -9.35
N ARG A 89 8.04 -0.42 -9.59
CA ARG A 89 8.39 0.79 -8.86
C ARG A 89 7.52 1.95 -9.29
N CYS A 90 7.10 2.78 -8.34
CA CYS A 90 6.48 4.05 -8.68
C CYS A 90 7.54 4.99 -9.27
N ASP A 91 7.18 5.69 -10.34
CA ASP A 91 7.99 6.74 -10.94
C ASP A 91 8.20 7.97 -10.03
#